data_AF-A0A7M5TWH7-F1
#
_entry.id   AF-A0A7M5TWH7-F1
#
_cell.length_a   1.000
_cell.length_b   1.000
_cell.length_c   1.000
_cell.angle_alpha   90.00
_cell.angle_beta   90.00
_cell.angle_gamma   90.00
#
_symmetry.space_group_name_H-M   'P 1'
#
loop_
_entity.id
_entity.type
_entity.pdbx_description
1 polymer ?
#
loop_
_entity_poly.entity_id
_entity_poly.type
_entity_poly.pdbx_seq_one_letter_code
_entity_poly.pdbx_strand_id
1 'polypeptide(L)'
;MSISTIIIFLLALQFGFLGASLPENKLTFINHDHSTIKLRPSTWKHNEGYFQFHIKVNQEDGTVITIINKNKQVFTLTVSSGKLQTSHPQKVPLNNQVVTNKWNQIKLLHNSDNNLVQLHVNGESAFSLDDQQWGIPQWDEVWLGAYRDVNSEKSNSSFIGCLKLSNHHRIPHINHLIERRGLVLDDCIDTCAVQMCQNGGTCVNNYRNVTCDCMGTGFEGVTCEKEAATYSLKKNEKIEMLKLPEVVTRSSTPSTIKSLHMRIRTSQPNGVIFQFTNLLKEAIKMELHDGILNVKVNTVRDKYSTSIGNNLHDNQWHSITLTIKSDEIQVSMDQHLKNEIFKATNGGTALAAHHKPSIVIGGADYVGCLQQIYFNGFDIIDSLLSKGKYFEAKGGKPKCEK
;
A
#
# COMPACT_ATOMS: atom_id res chain seq x y z
N MET A 1 -62.55 -6.56 23.02
CA MET A 1 -61.21 -6.13 22.57
C MET A 1 -61.40 -4.96 21.61
N SER A 2 -60.81 -3.80 21.92
CA SER A 2 -61.04 -2.56 21.19
C SER A 2 -60.39 -2.58 19.79
N ILE A 3 -61.05 -1.97 18.81
CA ILE A 3 -60.60 -1.76 17.43
C ILE A 3 -59.20 -1.09 17.37
N SER A 4 -58.80 -0.38 18.45
CA SER A 4 -57.46 0.22 18.59
C SER A 4 -56.31 -0.79 18.67
N THR A 5 -56.55 -2.03 19.09
CA THR A 5 -55.50 -3.05 19.22
C THR A 5 -55.16 -3.71 17.88
N ILE A 6 -56.10 -3.71 16.93
CA ILE A 6 -55.93 -4.32 15.59
C ILE A 6 -55.15 -3.39 14.66
N ILE A 7 -55.31 -2.07 14.80
CA ILE A 7 -54.59 -1.07 13.98
C ILE A 7 -53.08 -1.03 14.33
N ILE A 8 -52.71 -1.27 15.58
CA ILE A 8 -51.30 -1.34 16.01
C ILE A 8 -50.62 -2.59 15.43
N PHE A 9 -51.34 -3.70 15.30
CA PHE A 9 -50.81 -4.94 14.70
C PHE A 9 -50.66 -4.86 13.18
N LEU A 10 -51.52 -4.11 12.48
CA LEU A 10 -51.44 -3.90 11.03
C LEU A 10 -50.35 -2.88 10.64
N LEU A 11 -50.07 -1.87 11.46
CA LEU A 11 -48.95 -0.94 11.23
C LEU A 11 -47.57 -1.58 11.47
N ALA A 12 -47.48 -2.60 12.33
CA ALA A 12 -46.23 -3.33 12.58
C ALA A 12 -45.82 -4.28 11.42
N LEU A 13 -46.74 -4.62 10.51
CA LEU A 13 -46.46 -5.41 9.31
C LEU A 13 -46.08 -4.55 8.10
N GLN A 14 -46.39 -3.25 8.12
CA GLN A 14 -46.11 -2.33 7.01
C GLN A 14 -44.75 -1.60 7.17
N PHE A 15 -44.29 -1.44 8.41
CA PHE A 15 -42.91 -1.15 8.71
C PHE A 15 -42.23 -2.45 9.11
N GLY A 16 -41.73 -3.18 8.10
CA GLY A 16 -40.82 -4.28 8.37
C GLY A 16 -39.74 -3.78 9.32
N PHE A 17 -39.74 -4.29 10.55
CA PHE A 17 -38.55 -4.27 11.38
C PHE A 17 -37.50 -5.06 10.58
N LEU A 18 -36.74 -4.33 9.75
CA LEU A 18 -35.43 -4.76 9.31
C LEU A 18 -34.73 -5.23 10.58
N GLY A 19 -34.46 -6.54 10.64
CA GLY A 19 -33.76 -7.13 11.76
C GLY A 19 -32.56 -6.26 12.08
N ALA A 20 -32.48 -5.78 13.33
CA ALA A 20 -31.33 -5.03 13.78
C ALA A 20 -30.09 -5.86 13.43
N SER A 21 -29.30 -5.35 12.49
CA SER A 21 -28.05 -5.99 12.11
C SER A 21 -27.23 -6.14 13.38
N LEU A 22 -26.77 -7.37 13.66
CA LEU A 22 -25.83 -7.60 14.76
C LEU A 22 -24.70 -6.57 14.64
N PRO A 23 -24.26 -5.94 15.74
CA PRO A 23 -23.19 -4.97 15.71
C PRO A 23 -21.97 -5.64 15.08
N GLU A 24 -21.47 -5.08 13.98
CA GLU A 24 -20.39 -5.71 13.22
C GLU A 24 -19.05 -5.68 13.97
N ASN A 25 -19.00 -5.14 15.19
CA ASN A 25 -17.84 -5.09 16.09
C ASN A 25 -16.59 -4.60 15.34
N LYS A 26 -16.78 -3.51 14.60
CA LYS A 26 -15.77 -2.81 13.83
C LYS A 26 -15.27 -1.60 14.61
N LEU A 27 -13.98 -1.32 14.49
CA LEU A 27 -13.32 -0.15 15.08
C LEU A 27 -12.36 0.46 14.07
N THR A 28 -12.12 1.76 14.19
CA THR A 28 -11.11 2.49 13.40
C THR A 28 -10.01 3.04 14.31
N PHE A 29 -8.76 2.75 13.95
CA PHE A 29 -7.53 3.25 14.56
C PHE A 29 -6.97 4.37 13.68
N ILE A 30 -6.86 5.59 14.21
CA ILE A 30 -6.53 6.80 13.41
C ILE A 30 -5.27 7.54 13.86
N ASN A 31 -4.67 7.14 14.97
CA ASN A 31 -3.51 7.77 15.59
C ASN A 31 -2.43 6.73 15.89
N HIS A 32 -1.25 6.91 15.30
CA HIS A 32 -0.09 6.04 15.50
C HIS A 32 0.35 5.93 16.96
N ASP A 33 0.38 7.01 17.72
CA ASP A 33 1.05 6.98 19.03
C ASP A 33 0.15 6.43 20.14
N HIS A 34 -1.16 6.37 19.89
CA HIS A 34 -2.15 6.22 20.95
C HIS A 34 -3.37 5.38 20.60
N SER A 35 -3.61 4.98 19.36
CA SER A 35 -4.79 4.14 19.08
C SER A 35 -4.54 2.74 19.59
N THR A 36 -5.13 2.40 20.73
CA THR A 36 -4.99 1.05 21.29
C THR A 36 -6.20 0.61 22.10
N ILE A 37 -6.44 -0.69 22.08
CA ILE A 37 -7.46 -1.35 22.88
C ILE A 37 -6.83 -2.56 23.58
N LYS A 38 -7.17 -2.75 24.85
CA LYS A 38 -6.87 -3.98 25.59
C LYS A 38 -8.07 -4.91 25.48
N LEU A 39 -7.85 -6.15 25.10
CA LEU A 39 -8.90 -7.16 25.11
C LEU A 39 -9.12 -7.70 26.51
N ARG A 40 -10.38 -7.77 26.93
CA ARG A 40 -10.75 -8.46 28.17
C ARG A 40 -10.52 -9.97 28.02
N PRO A 41 -10.12 -10.67 29.09
CA PRO A 41 -9.83 -12.11 29.04
C PRO A 41 -10.98 -12.96 28.50
N SER A 42 -12.23 -12.56 28.75
CA SER A 42 -13.43 -13.23 28.23
C SER A 42 -13.48 -13.31 26.70
N THR A 43 -12.72 -12.46 26.01
CA THR A 43 -12.68 -12.36 24.54
C THR A 43 -11.85 -13.48 23.91
N TRP A 44 -10.93 -14.11 24.65
CA TRP A 44 -9.97 -15.07 24.09
C TRP A 44 -9.71 -16.30 24.98
N LYS A 45 -9.96 -16.24 26.30
CA LYS A 45 -9.70 -17.38 27.22
C LYS A 45 -10.72 -18.53 27.13
N HIS A 46 -11.90 -18.31 26.56
CA HIS A 46 -12.98 -19.31 26.53
C HIS A 46 -13.06 -20.13 25.24
N ASN A 47 -12.27 -19.80 24.22
CA ASN A 47 -12.39 -20.39 22.89
C ASN A 47 -11.18 -21.28 22.62
N GLU A 48 -11.40 -22.59 22.57
CA GLU A 48 -10.61 -23.71 21.98
C GLU A 48 -9.21 -23.37 21.41
N GLY A 49 -8.38 -22.71 22.22
CA GLY A 49 -7.04 -22.32 21.82
C GLY A 49 -6.97 -21.40 20.59
N TYR A 50 -7.92 -20.50 20.28
CA TYR A 50 -7.71 -19.58 19.15
C TYR A 50 -8.37 -18.21 19.23
N PHE A 51 -7.71 -17.23 18.60
CA PHE A 51 -8.13 -15.85 18.51
C PHE A 51 -8.19 -15.39 17.04
N GLN A 52 -9.31 -14.78 16.64
CA GLN A 52 -9.55 -14.36 15.26
C GLN A 52 -10.12 -12.94 15.16
N PHE A 53 -9.54 -12.16 14.27
CA PHE A 53 -10.00 -10.82 13.90
C PHE A 53 -9.70 -10.55 12.43
N HIS A 54 -10.25 -9.46 11.89
CA HIS A 54 -9.91 -8.98 10.56
C HIS A 54 -9.34 -7.58 10.66
N ILE A 55 -8.42 -7.24 9.75
CA ILE A 55 -7.89 -5.89 9.59
C ILE A 55 -8.11 -5.40 8.16
N LYS A 56 -8.33 -4.10 8.01
CA LYS A 56 -8.30 -3.39 6.74
C LYS A 56 -7.34 -2.22 6.92
N VAL A 57 -6.20 -2.26 6.25
CA VAL A 57 -5.08 -1.33 6.46
C VAL A 57 -4.67 -0.72 5.12
N ASN A 58 -4.34 0.56 5.13
CA ASN A 58 -3.87 1.29 3.95
C ASN A 58 -2.45 1.89 4.13
N GLN A 59 -1.79 1.57 5.24
CA GLN A 59 -0.46 2.07 5.56
C GLN A 59 0.55 0.94 5.69
N GLU A 60 1.77 1.19 5.25
CA GLU A 60 2.83 0.18 5.14
C GLU A 60 3.39 -0.31 6.49
N ASP A 61 3.29 0.49 7.56
CA ASP A 61 3.93 0.19 8.84
C ASP A 61 3.01 0.43 10.05
N GLY A 62 3.10 -0.46 11.05
CA GLY A 62 2.46 -0.29 12.36
C GLY A 62 2.21 -1.61 13.10
N THR A 63 2.09 -1.56 14.43
CA THR A 63 1.78 -2.71 15.28
C THR A 63 0.30 -3.04 15.22
N VAL A 64 -0.01 -4.31 14.93
CA VAL A 64 -1.38 -4.84 14.84
C VAL A 64 -1.82 -5.43 16.17
N ILE A 65 -1.03 -6.35 16.72
CA ILE A 65 -1.32 -7.05 17.97
C ILE A 65 -0.04 -7.21 18.80
N THR A 66 -0.18 -7.05 20.10
CA THR A 66 0.83 -7.36 21.12
C THR A 66 0.24 -8.32 22.14
N ILE A 67 0.92 -9.44 22.40
CA ILE A 67 0.53 -10.45 23.39
C ILE A 67 1.62 -10.53 24.44
N ILE A 68 1.22 -10.56 25.71
CA ILE A 68 2.12 -10.59 26.86
C ILE A 68 1.71 -11.72 27.78
N ASN A 69 2.67 -12.50 28.28
CA ASN A 69 2.40 -13.50 29.32
C ASN A 69 2.75 -12.99 30.72
N LYS A 70 2.47 -13.81 31.73
CA LYS A 70 2.76 -13.51 33.15
C LYS A 70 4.24 -13.24 33.43
N ASN A 71 5.13 -13.83 32.63
CA ASN A 71 6.59 -13.64 32.73
C ASN A 71 7.09 -12.40 31.97
N LYS A 72 6.17 -11.56 31.45
CA LYS A 72 6.48 -10.35 30.67
C LYS A 72 7.20 -10.61 29.34
N GLN A 73 7.10 -11.82 28.80
CA GLN A 73 7.53 -12.13 27.44
C GLN A 73 6.50 -11.57 26.45
N VAL A 74 6.97 -11.00 25.35
CA VAL A 74 6.16 -10.23 24.41
C VAL A 74 6.23 -10.80 23.00
N PHE A 75 5.07 -11.02 22.39
CA PHE A 75 4.93 -11.28 20.96
C PHE A 75 4.27 -10.09 20.31
N THR A 76 4.81 -9.66 19.16
CA THR A 76 4.18 -8.61 18.35
C THR A 76 4.05 -9.05 16.90
N LEU A 77 2.88 -8.79 16.33
CA LEU A 77 2.66 -8.83 14.89
C LEU A 77 2.54 -7.39 14.39
N THR A 78 3.33 -7.04 13.38
CA THR A 78 3.37 -5.72 12.77
C THR A 78 3.09 -5.81 11.28
N VAL A 79 2.52 -4.77 10.69
CA VAL A 79 2.69 -4.50 9.26
C VAL A 79 4.01 -3.77 9.10
N SER A 80 4.83 -4.19 8.15
CA SER A 80 6.13 -3.59 7.84
C SER A 80 6.36 -3.68 6.33
N SER A 81 6.54 -2.53 5.68
CA SER A 81 6.59 -2.43 4.20
C SER A 81 5.42 -3.14 3.51
N GLY A 82 4.22 -3.05 4.11
CA GLY A 82 2.98 -3.62 3.58
C GLY A 82 2.75 -5.12 3.81
N LYS A 83 3.74 -5.82 4.38
CA LYS A 83 3.66 -7.25 4.73
C LYS A 83 3.54 -7.45 6.23
N LEU A 84 2.90 -8.53 6.67
CA LEU A 84 2.93 -8.89 8.08
C LEU A 84 4.32 -9.39 8.48
N GLN A 85 4.75 -9.07 9.69
CA GLN A 85 6.02 -9.52 10.26
C GLN A 85 5.86 -9.78 11.75
N THR A 86 6.61 -10.75 12.26
CA THR A 86 6.76 -11.00 13.69
C THR A 86 8.12 -10.49 14.16
N SER A 87 8.22 -9.99 15.39
CA SER A 87 9.48 -9.42 15.90
C SER A 87 10.18 -10.28 16.96
N HIS A 88 9.43 -10.93 17.84
CA HIS A 88 9.87 -11.77 18.95
C HIS A 88 8.83 -12.87 19.20
N PRO A 89 9.23 -14.09 19.61
CA PRO A 89 10.61 -14.55 19.82
C PRO A 89 11.32 -15.02 18.55
N GLN A 90 10.60 -15.20 17.43
CA GLN A 90 11.18 -15.52 16.13
C GLN A 90 10.66 -14.56 15.07
N LYS A 91 11.57 -13.98 14.29
CA LYS A 91 11.22 -13.20 13.09
C LYS A 91 10.87 -14.18 11.97
N VAL A 92 9.59 -14.42 11.76
CA VAL A 92 9.09 -15.18 10.62
C VAL A 92 8.71 -14.17 9.54
N PRO A 93 9.41 -14.14 8.39
CA PRO A 93 9.00 -13.29 7.29
C PRO A 93 7.70 -13.85 6.71
N LEU A 94 6.59 -13.15 6.92
CA LEU A 94 5.32 -13.50 6.30
C LEU A 94 5.27 -12.82 4.93
N ASN A 95 4.99 -13.58 3.88
CA ASN A 95 4.89 -13.03 2.52
C ASN A 95 3.48 -12.48 2.20
N ASN A 96 2.62 -12.36 3.21
CA ASN A 96 1.24 -11.91 3.05
C ASN A 96 1.18 -10.38 2.94
N GLN A 97 0.83 -9.88 1.76
CA GLN A 97 0.50 -8.47 1.53
C GLN A 97 -0.87 -8.14 2.13
N VAL A 98 -0.91 -7.28 3.15
CA VAL A 98 -2.16 -6.93 3.86
C VAL A 98 -2.63 -5.49 3.60
N VAL A 99 -1.77 -4.66 3.01
CA VAL A 99 -2.12 -3.31 2.55
C VAL A 99 -2.77 -3.41 1.19
N THR A 100 -4.04 -3.81 1.19
CA THR A 100 -4.84 -4.06 -0.02
C THR A 100 -6.13 -3.25 -0.05
N ASN A 101 -6.39 -2.42 0.97
CA ASN A 101 -7.67 -1.75 1.22
C ASN A 101 -8.87 -2.75 1.27
N LYS A 102 -8.58 -4.04 1.51
CA LYS A 102 -9.56 -5.11 1.70
C LYS A 102 -9.43 -5.67 3.12
N TRP A 103 -10.48 -6.34 3.58
CA TRP A 103 -10.44 -7.06 4.84
C TRP A 103 -9.54 -8.29 4.71
N ASN A 104 -8.57 -8.41 5.62
CA ASN A 104 -7.71 -9.57 5.76
C ASN A 104 -8.01 -10.25 7.09
N GLN A 105 -8.29 -11.55 7.06
CA GLN A 105 -8.49 -12.37 8.25
C GLN A 105 -7.14 -12.72 8.88
N ILE A 106 -7.03 -12.54 10.19
CA ILE A 106 -5.90 -12.97 10.99
C ILE A 106 -6.43 -13.92 12.06
N LYS A 107 -5.92 -15.15 12.05
CA LYS A 107 -6.29 -16.20 13.01
C LYS A 107 -5.04 -16.75 13.66
N LEU A 108 -4.92 -16.57 14.98
CA LEU A 108 -3.85 -17.15 15.79
C LEU A 108 -4.44 -18.32 16.58
N LEU A 109 -3.90 -19.51 16.31
CA LEU A 109 -4.26 -20.78 16.94
C LEU A 109 -3.12 -21.18 17.90
N HIS A 110 -3.51 -21.71 19.05
CA HIS A 110 -2.70 -22.31 20.09
C HIS A 110 -3.34 -23.65 20.45
N ASN A 111 -2.89 -24.69 19.77
CA ASN A 111 -3.41 -26.03 20.01
C ASN A 111 -2.64 -26.68 21.16
N SER A 112 -3.33 -26.88 22.28
CA SER A 112 -2.77 -27.48 23.49
C SER A 112 -2.54 -28.99 23.38
N ASP A 113 -3.20 -29.67 22.45
CA ASP A 113 -3.08 -31.13 22.29
C ASP A 113 -1.77 -31.53 21.60
N ASN A 114 -1.26 -30.67 20.71
CA ASN A 114 -0.03 -30.91 19.96
C ASN A 114 1.06 -29.86 20.21
N ASN A 115 0.86 -28.96 21.18
CA ASN A 115 1.78 -27.87 21.52
C ASN A 115 2.18 -27.00 20.32
N LEU A 116 1.28 -26.76 19.36
CA LEU A 116 1.57 -25.90 18.21
C LEU A 116 0.87 -24.54 18.29
N VAL A 117 1.62 -23.49 17.93
CA VAL A 117 1.11 -22.14 17.68
C VAL A 117 1.13 -21.88 16.18
N GLN A 118 -0.02 -21.56 15.61
CA GLN A 118 -0.18 -21.35 14.17
C GLN A 118 -0.83 -20.00 13.88
N LEU A 119 -0.24 -19.25 12.95
CA LEU A 119 -0.86 -18.04 12.42
C LEU A 119 -1.37 -18.33 11.02
N HIS A 120 -2.64 -18.04 10.78
CA HIS A 120 -3.24 -18.07 9.44
C HIS A 120 -3.64 -16.67 9.00
N VAL A 121 -3.36 -16.35 7.74
CA VAL A 121 -3.76 -15.10 7.09
C VAL A 121 -4.62 -15.46 5.89
N ASN A 122 -5.87 -14.99 5.88
CA ASN A 122 -6.85 -15.31 4.83
C ASN A 122 -7.02 -16.83 4.57
N GLY A 123 -6.87 -17.64 5.62
CA GLY A 123 -6.96 -19.11 5.55
C GLY A 123 -5.64 -19.83 5.24
N GLU A 124 -4.65 -19.12 4.69
CA GLU A 124 -3.32 -19.69 4.42
C GLU A 124 -2.47 -19.72 5.70
N SER A 125 -1.73 -20.81 5.91
CA SER A 125 -0.77 -20.89 7.02
C SER A 125 0.39 -19.93 6.78
N ALA A 126 0.52 -18.93 7.65
CA ALA A 126 1.57 -17.93 7.62
C ALA A 126 2.80 -18.41 8.41
N PHE A 127 2.59 -19.06 9.56
CA PHE A 127 3.62 -19.84 10.26
C PHE A 127 3.01 -20.91 11.16
N SER A 128 3.83 -21.91 11.51
CA SER A 128 3.53 -22.93 12.52
C SER A 128 4.80 -23.15 13.36
N LEU A 129 4.70 -22.97 14.67
CA LEU A 129 5.82 -23.08 15.62
C LEU A 129 5.43 -23.99 16.78
N ASP A 130 6.42 -24.64 17.38
CA ASP A 130 6.24 -25.33 18.67
C ASP A 130 6.07 -24.32 19.82
N ASP A 131 5.28 -24.64 20.84
CA ASP A 131 4.98 -23.76 21.98
C ASP A 131 6.25 -23.35 22.75
N GLN A 132 7.25 -24.24 22.84
CA GLN A 132 8.54 -23.90 23.46
C GLN A 132 9.33 -22.91 22.61
N GLN A 133 9.28 -23.05 21.28
CA GLN A 133 9.90 -22.09 20.34
C GLN A 133 9.16 -20.74 20.37
N TRP A 134 7.84 -20.78 20.54
CA TRP A 134 7.01 -19.60 20.69
C TRP A 134 7.23 -18.88 22.01
N GLY A 135 7.58 -19.57 23.10
CA GLY A 135 8.06 -18.97 24.34
C GLY A 135 7.10 -18.01 25.05
N ILE A 136 5.81 -17.99 24.69
CA ILE A 136 4.77 -17.19 25.37
C ILE A 136 3.59 -18.09 25.75
N PRO A 137 3.82 -19.07 26.65
CA PRO A 137 2.75 -19.90 27.16
C PRO A 137 1.82 -19.06 28.04
N GLN A 138 0.53 -19.37 28.03
CA GLN A 138 -0.50 -18.76 28.89
C GLN A 138 -0.53 -17.23 28.82
N TRP A 139 -1.25 -16.71 27.83
CA TRP A 139 -1.38 -15.27 27.65
C TRP A 139 -1.95 -14.61 28.92
N ASP A 140 -1.54 -13.38 29.18
CA ASP A 140 -2.01 -12.56 30.31
C ASP A 140 -2.75 -11.35 29.77
N GLU A 141 -2.12 -10.63 28.84
CA GLU A 141 -2.66 -9.45 28.19
C GLU A 141 -2.60 -9.55 26.67
N VAL A 142 -3.65 -9.05 26.02
CA VAL A 142 -3.72 -8.93 24.56
C VAL A 142 -4.13 -7.51 24.20
N TRP A 143 -3.29 -6.85 23.42
CA TRP A 143 -3.45 -5.47 22.98
C TRP A 143 -3.54 -5.42 21.46
N LEU A 144 -4.45 -4.60 20.93
CA LEU A 144 -4.55 -4.33 19.49
C LEU A 144 -4.22 -2.86 19.24
N GLY A 145 -3.40 -2.59 18.23
CA GLY A 145 -2.84 -1.26 17.97
C GLY A 145 -1.54 -0.99 18.73
N ALA A 146 -1.31 0.27 19.10
CA ALA A 146 -0.11 0.69 19.83
C ALA A 146 0.00 -0.06 21.17
N TYR A 147 1.21 -0.42 21.57
CA TYR A 147 1.49 -0.86 22.93
C TYR A 147 2.64 -0.02 23.49
N ARG A 148 2.44 0.49 24.69
CA ARG A 148 3.46 1.19 25.47
C ARG A 148 3.73 0.40 26.72
N ASP A 149 4.95 -0.12 26.84
CA ASP A 149 5.42 -0.67 28.10
C ASP A 149 5.58 0.49 29.10
N VAL A 150 4.96 0.36 30.27
CA VAL A 150 5.01 1.37 31.34
C VAL A 150 6.45 1.64 31.80
N ASN A 151 7.34 0.65 31.61
CA ASN A 151 8.75 0.74 32.00
C ASN A 151 9.69 1.19 30.87
N SER A 152 9.16 1.49 29.67
CA SER A 152 9.94 1.90 28.50
C SER A 152 9.43 3.23 27.95
N GLU A 153 10.34 4.16 27.67
CA GLU A 153 10.01 5.40 26.95
C GLU A 153 9.63 5.13 25.48
N LYS A 154 9.88 3.90 24.99
CA LYS A 154 9.62 3.52 23.61
C LYS A 154 8.21 2.92 23.46
N SER A 155 7.31 3.68 22.85
CA SER A 155 6.01 3.20 22.39
C SER A 155 6.15 2.63 20.99
N ASN A 156 5.52 1.49 20.72
CA ASN A 156 5.33 1.06 19.33
C ASN A 156 4.24 1.92 18.68
N SER A 157 4.36 2.21 17.39
CA SER A 157 3.30 2.86 16.63
C SER A 157 2.18 1.86 16.36
N SER A 158 0.93 2.28 16.56
CA SER A 158 -0.26 1.58 16.11
C SER A 158 -0.30 1.52 14.59
N PHE A 159 -0.88 0.44 14.05
CA PHE A 159 -1.43 0.48 12.70
C PHE A 159 -2.54 1.55 12.59
N ILE A 160 -2.71 2.10 11.38
CA ILE A 160 -3.86 2.94 11.04
C ILE A 160 -4.77 2.15 10.11
N GLY A 161 -6.02 1.98 10.51
CA GLY A 161 -6.99 1.22 9.74
C GLY A 161 -8.15 0.72 10.57
N CYS A 162 -8.92 -0.19 9.98
CA CYS A 162 -10.05 -0.81 10.65
C CYS A 162 -9.70 -2.18 11.20
N LEU A 163 -10.37 -2.54 12.28
CA LEU A 163 -10.37 -3.86 12.88
C LEU A 163 -11.80 -4.36 13.04
N LYS A 164 -12.03 -5.64 12.74
CA LYS A 164 -13.30 -6.33 13.02
C LYS A 164 -13.03 -7.52 13.91
N LEU A 165 -13.60 -7.54 15.11
CA LEU A 165 -13.55 -8.72 15.97
C LEU A 165 -14.54 -9.77 15.45
N SER A 166 -14.05 -10.99 15.21
CA SER A 166 -14.84 -12.04 14.54
C SER A 166 -14.81 -13.37 15.30
N ASN A 167 -14.65 -13.33 16.62
CA ASN A 167 -14.52 -14.53 17.43
C ASN A 167 -15.90 -15.21 17.68
N HIS A 168 -16.29 -16.18 16.84
CA HIS A 168 -17.55 -16.97 16.89
C HIS A 168 -18.89 -16.19 16.93
N HIS A 169 -20.00 -16.88 16.64
CA HIS A 169 -21.29 -16.29 16.24
C HIS A 169 -22.11 -15.56 17.31
N ARG A 170 -21.62 -15.45 18.56
CA ARG A 170 -22.31 -14.77 19.66
C ARG A 170 -21.40 -13.80 20.39
N ILE A 171 -20.88 -12.82 19.65
CA ILE A 171 -20.04 -11.80 20.25
C ILE A 171 -20.95 -10.72 20.87
N PRO A 172 -20.84 -10.43 22.18
CA PRO A 172 -21.48 -9.24 22.73
C PRO A 172 -20.94 -7.98 22.04
N HIS A 173 -21.65 -6.86 22.20
CA HIS A 173 -21.21 -5.58 21.66
C HIS A 173 -19.76 -5.28 22.08
N ILE A 174 -18.96 -4.72 21.17
CA ILE A 174 -17.50 -4.57 21.32
C ILE A 174 -17.07 -3.91 22.64
N ASN A 175 -17.85 -2.97 23.16
CA ASN A 175 -17.63 -2.31 24.47
C ASN A 175 -17.53 -3.28 25.67
N HIS A 176 -18.11 -4.47 25.57
CA HIS A 176 -18.01 -5.49 26.60
C HIS A 176 -16.73 -6.33 26.49
N LEU A 177 -16.05 -6.29 25.35
CA LEU A 177 -14.88 -7.09 25.04
C LEU A 177 -13.57 -6.32 25.22
N ILE A 178 -13.63 -4.99 25.22
CA ILE A 178 -12.44 -4.15 25.13
C ILE A 178 -12.40 -3.06 26.19
N GLU A 179 -11.19 -2.62 26.50
CA GLU A 179 -10.91 -1.36 27.18
C GLU A 179 -10.20 -0.43 26.19
N ARG A 180 -10.86 0.67 25.81
CA ARG A 180 -10.23 1.68 24.94
C ARG A 180 -9.18 2.46 25.73
N ARG A 181 -7.99 2.58 25.14
CA ARG A 181 -6.86 3.31 25.71
C ARG A 181 -6.35 4.24 24.60
N GLY A 182 -6.97 5.41 24.47
CA GLY A 182 -6.70 6.38 23.40
C GLY A 182 -7.82 6.47 22.37
N LEU A 183 -7.53 7.10 21.22
CA LEU A 183 -8.54 7.48 20.23
C LEU A 183 -8.82 6.34 19.25
N VAL A 184 -9.91 5.62 19.50
CA VAL A 184 -10.42 4.54 18.65
C VAL A 184 -11.90 4.79 18.42
N LEU A 185 -12.30 4.87 17.15
CA LEU A 185 -13.66 5.21 16.74
C LEU A 185 -14.47 3.94 16.48
N ASP A 186 -15.78 4.02 16.72
CA ASP A 186 -16.71 2.94 16.39
C ASP A 186 -16.92 2.86 14.88
N ASP A 187 -17.22 1.64 14.42
CA ASP A 187 -17.30 1.27 13.01
C ASP A 187 -16.00 1.45 12.23
N CYS A 188 -16.04 1.02 10.97
CA CYS A 188 -14.95 1.20 10.03
C CYS A 188 -15.22 2.45 9.20
N ILE A 189 -14.48 3.53 9.47
CA ILE A 189 -14.65 4.81 8.79
C ILE A 189 -14.17 4.69 7.35
N ASP A 190 -15.01 5.18 6.45
CA ASP A 190 -14.64 5.40 5.06
C ASP A 190 -14.58 6.89 4.73
N THR A 191 -13.37 7.47 4.78
CA THR A 191 -13.20 8.89 4.41
C THR A 191 -13.45 9.13 2.92
N CYS A 192 -13.51 8.07 2.11
CA CYS A 192 -13.85 8.12 0.69
C CYS A 192 -15.35 8.01 0.42
N ALA A 193 -16.19 7.87 1.44
CA ALA A 193 -17.65 7.85 1.28
C ALA A 193 -18.19 9.15 0.65
N VAL A 194 -17.48 10.27 0.85
CA VAL A 194 -17.73 11.51 0.12
C VAL A 194 -16.79 11.55 -1.07
N GLN A 195 -17.34 11.56 -2.29
CA GLN A 195 -16.55 11.66 -3.51
C GLN A 195 -15.89 13.04 -3.59
N MET A 196 -14.61 13.10 -3.21
CA MET A 196 -13.83 14.34 -3.17
C MET A 196 -12.84 14.48 -4.34
N CYS A 197 -12.44 13.37 -4.97
CA CYS A 197 -11.49 13.39 -6.07
C CYS A 197 -12.18 13.70 -7.39
N GLN A 198 -11.65 14.69 -8.10
CA GLN A 198 -12.13 15.13 -9.41
C GLN A 198 -11.39 14.39 -10.53
N ASN A 199 -11.87 14.54 -11.76
CA ASN A 199 -11.17 14.14 -12.99
C ASN A 199 -10.66 12.69 -13.03
N GLY A 200 -11.41 11.76 -12.42
CA GLY A 200 -11.05 10.34 -12.39
C GLY A 200 -9.96 9.98 -11.38
N GLY A 201 -9.60 10.89 -10.46
CA GLY A 201 -8.72 10.60 -9.35
C GLY A 201 -9.30 9.52 -8.43
N THR A 202 -8.45 8.63 -7.95
CA THR A 202 -8.86 7.57 -7.03
C THR A 202 -8.77 8.06 -5.59
N CYS A 203 -9.87 7.95 -4.85
CA CYS A 203 -9.86 8.31 -3.44
C CYS A 203 -9.09 7.27 -2.61
N VAL A 204 -8.18 7.76 -1.78
CA VAL A 204 -7.36 6.95 -0.89
C VAL A 204 -7.81 7.22 0.55
N ASN A 205 -8.39 6.20 1.19
CA ASN A 205 -8.86 6.27 2.56
C ASN A 205 -7.68 6.09 3.53
N ASN A 206 -7.21 7.20 4.12
CA ASN A 206 -6.17 7.17 5.15
C ASN A 206 -6.74 7.23 6.58
N TYR A 207 -8.06 7.11 6.74
CA TYR A 207 -8.83 7.12 7.99
C TYR A 207 -8.78 8.43 8.80
N ARG A 208 -7.63 9.13 8.80
CA ARG A 208 -7.43 10.45 9.42
C ARG A 208 -7.71 11.60 8.45
N ASN A 209 -7.36 11.40 7.18
CA ASN A 209 -7.59 12.35 6.11
C ASN A 209 -7.94 11.59 4.83
N VAL A 210 -8.40 12.34 3.84
CA VAL A 210 -8.60 11.86 2.48
C VAL A 210 -7.51 12.44 1.60
N THR A 211 -6.94 11.59 0.74
CA THR A 211 -6.02 12.02 -0.31
C THR A 211 -6.50 11.45 -1.63
N CYS A 212 -6.19 12.14 -2.72
CA CYS A 212 -6.51 11.67 -4.06
C CYS A 212 -5.25 11.20 -4.77
N ASP A 213 -5.29 9.98 -5.31
CA ASP A 213 -4.31 9.53 -6.28
C ASP A 213 -4.73 10.03 -7.66
N CYS A 214 -4.00 11.02 -8.16
CA CYS A 214 -4.23 11.63 -9.47
C CYS A 214 -3.37 11.00 -10.58
N MET A 215 -2.60 9.95 -10.27
CA MET A 215 -1.69 9.30 -11.21
C MET A 215 -2.46 8.78 -12.44
N GLY A 216 -1.94 9.05 -13.63
CA GLY A 216 -2.55 8.61 -14.89
C GLY A 216 -3.79 9.40 -15.33
N THR A 217 -4.31 10.33 -14.51
CA THR A 217 -5.50 11.13 -14.86
C THR A 217 -5.16 12.31 -15.77
N GLY A 218 -3.92 12.80 -15.73
CA GLY A 218 -3.54 14.07 -16.35
C GLY A 218 -3.87 15.30 -15.53
N PHE A 219 -4.32 15.09 -14.29
CA PHE A 219 -4.61 16.14 -13.33
C PHE A 219 -3.74 15.98 -12.07
N GLU A 220 -3.59 17.06 -11.32
CA GLU A 220 -2.83 17.16 -10.08
C GLU A 220 -3.56 18.09 -9.09
N GLY A 221 -2.98 18.25 -7.90
CA GLY A 221 -3.61 18.98 -6.80
C GLY A 221 -4.17 18.04 -5.73
N VAL A 222 -4.71 18.62 -4.66
CA VAL A 222 -5.18 17.85 -3.49
C VAL A 222 -6.37 16.97 -3.86
N THR A 223 -7.20 17.44 -4.79
CA THR A 223 -8.42 16.78 -5.26
C THR A 223 -8.37 16.45 -6.75
N CYS A 224 -7.18 16.45 -7.36
CA CYS A 224 -6.99 16.31 -8.81
C CYS A 224 -7.73 17.40 -9.62
N GLU A 225 -7.81 18.62 -9.10
CA GLU A 225 -8.60 19.72 -9.66
C GLU A 225 -7.87 20.54 -10.74
N LYS A 226 -6.55 20.36 -10.91
CA LYS A 226 -5.74 21.15 -11.84
C LYS A 226 -5.18 20.27 -12.94
N GLU A 227 -5.11 20.77 -14.17
CA GLU A 227 -4.40 20.05 -15.25
C GLU A 227 -2.91 19.92 -14.87
N ALA A 228 -2.39 18.69 -14.97
CA ALA A 228 -0.98 18.43 -14.65
C ALA A 228 -0.06 19.07 -15.70
N ALA A 229 1.08 19.58 -15.24
CA ALA A 229 2.02 20.25 -16.12
C ALA A 229 2.58 19.31 -17.19
N THR A 230 2.76 19.83 -18.41
CA THR A 230 3.29 19.08 -19.55
C THR A 230 4.63 19.65 -20.03
N TYR A 231 5.43 18.79 -20.66
CA TYR A 231 6.68 19.18 -21.30
C TYR A 231 6.78 18.54 -22.68
N SER A 232 7.16 19.31 -23.69
CA SER A 232 7.33 18.83 -25.07
C SER A 232 8.81 18.66 -25.40
N LEU A 233 9.15 17.54 -26.02
CA LEU A 233 10.48 17.24 -26.54
C LEU A 233 10.42 17.03 -28.06
N LYS A 234 11.42 17.57 -28.75
CA LYS A 234 11.73 17.31 -30.15
C LYS A 234 12.94 16.38 -30.26
N LYS A 235 13.28 16.04 -31.50
CA LYS A 235 14.37 15.13 -31.82
C LYS A 235 15.67 15.60 -31.16
N ASN A 236 16.36 14.70 -30.48
CA ASN A 236 17.61 14.92 -29.72
C ASN A 236 17.50 15.83 -28.50
N GLU A 237 16.31 16.36 -28.17
CA GLU A 237 16.09 17.07 -26.91
C GLU A 237 15.87 16.07 -25.77
N LYS A 238 16.27 16.45 -24.55
CA LYS A 238 16.21 15.55 -23.40
C LYS A 238 16.08 16.29 -22.07
N ILE A 239 15.58 15.58 -21.08
CA ILE A 239 15.66 15.95 -19.67
C ILE A 239 16.68 15.01 -19.02
N GLU A 240 17.66 15.55 -18.31
CA GLU A 240 18.67 14.76 -17.61
C GLU A 240 18.78 15.15 -16.14
N MET A 241 19.10 14.17 -15.32
CA MET A 241 19.30 14.37 -13.89
C MET A 241 20.67 14.96 -13.60
N LEU A 242 20.68 16.02 -12.81
CA LEU A 242 21.87 16.66 -12.26
C LEU A 242 22.29 16.03 -10.93
N LYS A 243 21.31 15.78 -10.05
CA LYS A 243 21.53 15.23 -8.72
C LYS A 243 20.31 14.43 -8.30
N LEU A 244 20.54 13.31 -7.61
CA LEU A 244 19.46 12.51 -7.03
C LEU A 244 18.72 13.34 -5.95
N PRO A 245 17.38 13.44 -6.00
CA PRO A 245 16.61 14.15 -4.99
C PRO A 245 16.76 13.52 -3.59
N GLU A 246 16.90 14.35 -2.57
CA GLU A 246 17.11 13.89 -1.19
C GLU A 246 15.92 13.11 -0.64
N VAL A 247 14.70 13.41 -1.12
CA VAL A 247 13.49 12.66 -0.76
C VAL A 247 13.61 11.18 -1.18
N VAL A 248 14.34 10.89 -2.25
CA VAL A 248 14.65 9.52 -2.69
C VAL A 248 15.73 8.87 -1.82
N THR A 249 16.51 9.65 -1.05
CA THR A 249 17.58 9.18 -0.17
C THR A 249 17.24 9.14 1.32
N ARG A 250 16.03 9.56 1.73
CA ARG A 250 15.64 9.68 3.15
C ARG A 250 15.35 8.36 3.87
N SER A 251 15.46 7.20 3.23
CA SER A 251 15.32 5.91 3.91
C SER A 251 16.64 5.45 4.53
N SER A 252 16.58 4.87 5.74
CA SER A 252 17.69 4.18 6.40
C SER A 252 18.15 2.90 5.67
N THR A 253 17.49 2.56 4.55
CA THR A 253 17.83 1.49 3.62
C THR A 253 18.48 2.07 2.36
N PRO A 254 19.30 1.29 1.62
CA PRO A 254 19.87 1.74 0.36
C PRO A 254 18.75 2.22 -0.57
N SER A 255 18.82 3.45 -1.09
CA SER A 255 17.80 3.97 -2.00
C SER A 255 17.65 3.02 -3.17
N THR A 256 16.50 2.35 -3.25
CA THR A 256 16.16 1.41 -4.31
C THR A 256 15.10 2.04 -5.21
N ILE A 257 15.12 1.69 -6.49
CA ILE A 257 14.03 2.07 -7.39
C ILE A 257 12.83 1.17 -7.06
N LYS A 258 11.71 1.78 -6.68
CA LYS A 258 10.45 1.12 -6.35
C LYS A 258 9.41 1.34 -7.43
N SER A 259 9.30 2.57 -7.93
CA SER A 259 8.30 2.91 -8.94
C SER A 259 8.76 4.00 -9.90
N LEU A 260 8.33 3.88 -11.15
CA LEU A 260 8.40 4.91 -12.17
C LEU A 260 7.04 4.98 -12.85
N HIS A 261 6.45 6.18 -12.88
CA HIS A 261 5.25 6.46 -13.64
C HIS A 261 5.51 7.60 -14.62
N MET A 262 4.93 7.53 -15.81
CA MET A 262 4.89 8.65 -16.74
C MET A 262 3.71 8.54 -17.70
N ARG A 263 3.21 9.69 -18.16
CA ARG A 263 2.31 9.76 -19.30
C ARG A 263 3.04 10.29 -20.52
N ILE A 264 2.82 9.64 -21.65
CA ILE A 264 3.38 10.01 -22.94
C ILE A 264 2.28 10.24 -23.96
N ARG A 265 2.53 11.14 -24.90
CA ARG A 265 1.69 11.32 -26.09
C ARG A 265 2.61 11.62 -27.27
N THR A 266 2.56 10.82 -28.32
CA THR A 266 3.44 10.96 -29.48
C THR A 266 2.75 10.53 -30.77
N SER A 267 3.23 11.05 -31.90
CA SER A 267 2.90 10.58 -33.24
C SER A 267 4.04 9.78 -33.88
N GLN A 268 5.15 9.59 -33.16
CA GLN A 268 6.33 8.87 -33.65
C GLN A 268 6.27 7.41 -33.19
N PRO A 269 6.40 6.44 -34.11
CA PRO A 269 6.37 5.02 -33.76
C PRO A 269 7.66 4.54 -33.08
N ASN A 270 8.73 5.32 -33.13
CA ASN A 270 10.05 4.95 -32.62
C ASN A 270 10.65 6.06 -31.76
N GLY A 271 11.40 5.68 -30.73
CA GLY A 271 12.19 6.61 -29.90
C GLY A 271 12.38 6.11 -28.47
N VAL A 272 13.48 6.51 -27.84
CA VAL A 272 13.73 6.16 -26.43
C VAL A 272 13.06 7.18 -25.52
N ILE A 273 12.16 6.69 -24.66
CA ILE A 273 11.40 7.51 -23.74
C ILE A 273 12.16 7.75 -22.46
N PHE A 274 12.70 6.69 -21.85
CA PHE A 274 13.33 6.75 -20.53
C PHE A 274 14.55 5.82 -20.45
N GLN A 275 15.60 6.30 -19.80
CA GLN A 275 16.78 5.54 -19.45
C GLN A 275 17.20 5.83 -18.01
N PHE A 276 17.43 4.76 -17.24
CA PHE A 276 18.16 4.78 -15.99
C PHE A 276 19.42 3.93 -16.13
N THR A 277 20.54 4.39 -15.60
CA THR A 277 21.75 3.58 -15.39
C THR A 277 22.44 3.97 -14.08
N ASN A 278 23.33 3.11 -13.59
CA ASN A 278 24.20 3.42 -12.46
C ASN A 278 25.59 2.76 -12.59
N LEU A 279 26.47 2.97 -11.62
CA LEU A 279 27.81 2.37 -11.62
C LEU A 279 27.84 0.85 -11.46
N LEU A 280 26.74 0.23 -10.99
CA LEU A 280 26.61 -1.22 -10.91
C LEU A 280 26.19 -1.84 -12.25
N LYS A 281 26.08 -1.04 -13.32
CA LYS A 281 25.55 -1.43 -14.64
C LYS A 281 24.10 -1.92 -14.59
N GLU A 282 23.38 -1.63 -13.51
CA GLU A 282 21.94 -1.76 -13.46
C GLU A 282 21.32 -0.73 -14.40
N ALA A 283 20.23 -1.10 -15.08
CA ALA A 283 19.62 -0.23 -16.08
C ALA A 283 18.12 -0.45 -16.22
N ILE A 284 17.39 0.61 -16.56
CA ILE A 284 16.02 0.53 -17.07
C ILE A 284 16.02 1.26 -18.40
N LYS A 285 15.46 0.65 -19.45
CA LYS A 285 15.26 1.29 -20.74
C LYS A 285 13.83 1.09 -21.20
N MET A 286 13.16 2.18 -21.55
CA MET A 286 11.83 2.19 -22.16
C MET A 286 11.93 2.85 -23.54
N GLU A 287 11.57 2.12 -24.58
CA GLU A 287 11.65 2.58 -25.97
C GLU A 287 10.42 2.17 -26.77
N LEU A 288 9.91 3.07 -27.62
CA LEU A 288 8.94 2.71 -28.64
C LEU A 288 9.68 2.11 -29.83
N HIS A 289 9.16 0.99 -30.33
CA HIS A 289 9.55 0.38 -31.58
C HIS A 289 8.28 -0.02 -32.34
N ASP A 290 8.07 0.56 -33.51
CA ASP A 290 6.86 0.34 -34.32
C ASP A 290 5.54 0.52 -33.55
N GLY A 291 5.49 1.53 -32.69
CA GLY A 291 4.31 1.82 -31.87
C GLY A 291 4.06 0.86 -30.71
N ILE A 292 4.99 -0.04 -30.40
CA ILE A 292 4.96 -0.96 -29.25
C ILE A 292 5.99 -0.51 -28.21
N LEU A 293 5.63 -0.50 -26.93
CA LEU A 293 6.56 -0.14 -25.85
C LEU A 293 7.40 -1.35 -25.47
N ASN A 294 8.70 -1.25 -25.68
CA ASN A 294 9.68 -2.20 -25.20
C ASN A 294 10.28 -1.72 -23.88
N VAL A 295 10.20 -2.56 -22.86
CA VAL A 295 10.77 -2.29 -21.53
C VAL A 295 11.85 -3.33 -21.24
N LYS A 296 13.05 -2.87 -20.91
CA LYS A 296 14.19 -3.71 -20.50
C LYS A 296 14.68 -3.26 -19.13
N VAL A 297 14.84 -4.22 -18.22
CA VAL A 297 15.38 -3.98 -16.87
C VAL A 297 16.57 -4.92 -16.64
N ASN A 298 17.74 -4.35 -16.39
CA ASN A 298 18.94 -5.08 -16.03
C ASN A 298 19.20 -4.85 -14.54
N THR A 299 19.14 -5.91 -13.74
CA THR A 299 19.65 -5.88 -12.36
C THR A 299 21.11 -6.34 -12.35
N VAL A 300 21.75 -6.36 -11.19
CA VAL A 300 23.09 -6.98 -11.03
C VAL A 300 23.09 -8.46 -11.43
N ARG A 301 21.95 -9.16 -11.27
CA ARG A 301 21.88 -10.63 -11.35
C ARG A 301 21.17 -11.14 -12.59
N ASP A 302 20.11 -10.46 -13.00
CA ASP A 302 19.18 -10.93 -14.02
C ASP A 302 18.83 -9.80 -15.00
N LYS A 303 18.29 -10.19 -16.17
CA LYS A 303 17.78 -9.27 -17.18
C LYS A 303 16.34 -9.63 -17.51
N TYR A 304 15.49 -8.63 -17.59
CA TYR A 304 14.06 -8.74 -17.84
C TYR A 304 13.70 -7.89 -19.06
N SER A 305 12.82 -8.40 -19.91
CA SER A 305 12.36 -7.66 -21.09
C SER A 305 10.93 -8.04 -21.46
N THR A 306 10.10 -7.05 -21.78
CA THR A 306 8.75 -7.26 -22.32
C THR A 306 8.42 -6.20 -23.37
N SER A 307 7.41 -6.50 -24.17
CA SER A 307 6.76 -5.58 -25.10
C SER A 307 5.29 -5.46 -24.68
N ILE A 308 4.82 -4.24 -24.48
CA ILE A 308 3.44 -3.98 -24.02
C ILE A 308 2.82 -2.85 -24.84
N GLY A 309 1.51 -2.97 -25.07
CA GLY A 309 0.79 -1.98 -25.87
C GLY A 309 0.97 -2.18 -27.37
N ASN A 310 0.22 -1.40 -28.13
CA ASN A 310 0.24 -1.37 -29.59
C ASN A 310 -0.32 -0.01 -30.03
N ASN A 311 0.12 0.48 -31.18
CA ASN A 311 -0.32 1.76 -31.74
C ASN A 311 -0.18 2.95 -30.77
N LEU A 312 0.87 2.96 -29.93
CA LEU A 312 1.09 4.00 -28.91
C LEU A 312 1.54 5.36 -29.48
N HIS A 313 1.49 5.49 -30.79
CA HIS A 313 1.82 6.69 -31.55
C HIS A 313 0.56 7.31 -32.19
N ASP A 314 -0.61 7.03 -31.61
CA ASP A 314 -1.93 7.51 -32.03
C ASP A 314 -2.22 8.97 -31.64
N ASN A 315 -1.22 9.68 -31.10
CA ASN A 315 -1.34 11.02 -30.54
C ASN A 315 -2.36 11.13 -29.39
N GLN A 316 -2.61 10.04 -28.66
CA GLN A 316 -3.35 10.03 -27.39
C GLN A 316 -2.40 9.88 -26.20
N TRP A 317 -2.90 10.21 -25.01
CA TRP A 317 -2.14 10.02 -23.78
C TRP A 317 -2.18 8.58 -23.33
N HIS A 318 -1.00 7.97 -23.19
CA HIS A 318 -0.81 6.66 -22.58
C HIS A 318 -0.06 6.79 -21.26
N SER A 319 -0.50 6.07 -20.24
CA SER A 319 0.12 6.03 -18.92
C SER A 319 0.92 4.76 -18.75
N ILE A 320 2.20 4.87 -18.39
CA ILE A 320 3.12 3.75 -18.21
C ILE A 320 3.57 3.73 -16.76
N THR A 321 3.43 2.57 -16.10
CA THR A 321 3.89 2.39 -14.73
C THR A 321 4.77 1.15 -14.61
N LEU A 322 6.01 1.35 -14.16
CA LEU A 322 6.92 0.28 -13.76
C LEU A 322 6.97 0.23 -12.23
N THR A 323 6.61 -0.91 -11.65
CA THR A 323 6.71 -1.18 -10.22
C THR A 323 7.71 -2.30 -9.98
N ILE A 324 8.65 -2.08 -9.07
CA ILE A 324 9.70 -3.03 -8.71
C ILE A 324 9.50 -3.39 -7.24
N LYS A 325 9.15 -4.65 -6.99
CA LYS A 325 9.04 -5.23 -5.66
C LYS A 325 10.31 -6.02 -5.32
N SER A 326 10.31 -6.76 -4.22
CA SER A 326 11.43 -7.61 -3.81
C SER A 326 11.68 -8.78 -4.76
N ASP A 327 10.61 -9.32 -5.31
CA ASP A 327 10.53 -10.63 -5.97
C ASP A 327 9.82 -10.58 -7.32
N GLU A 328 9.32 -9.40 -7.73
CA GLU A 328 8.71 -9.21 -9.03
C GLU A 328 8.91 -7.79 -9.58
N ILE A 329 8.90 -7.69 -10.90
CA ILE A 329 8.82 -6.44 -11.66
C ILE A 329 7.51 -6.46 -12.42
N GLN A 330 6.74 -5.40 -12.31
CA GLN A 330 5.46 -5.24 -12.98
C GLN A 330 5.50 -4.02 -13.90
N VAL A 331 5.12 -4.21 -15.17
CA VAL A 331 4.91 -3.14 -16.15
C VAL A 331 3.42 -3.08 -16.46
N SER A 332 2.79 -1.95 -16.20
CA SER A 332 1.39 -1.73 -16.52
C SER A 332 1.20 -0.52 -17.42
N MET A 333 0.15 -0.57 -18.22
CA MET A 333 -0.24 0.51 -19.15
C MET A 333 -1.71 0.86 -18.95
N ASP A 334 -2.01 2.15 -19.05
CA ASP A 334 -3.36 2.73 -19.02
C ASP A 334 -4.21 2.20 -17.86
N GLN A 335 -3.72 2.41 -16.63
CA GLN A 335 -4.37 1.95 -15.39
C GLN A 335 -4.57 0.42 -15.31
N HIS A 336 -3.54 -0.34 -15.68
CA HIS A 336 -3.52 -1.81 -15.66
C HIS A 336 -4.43 -2.51 -16.67
N LEU A 337 -4.95 -1.80 -17.68
CA LEU A 337 -5.64 -2.44 -18.81
C LEU A 337 -4.73 -3.44 -19.54
N LYS A 338 -3.42 -3.18 -19.55
CA LYS A 338 -2.39 -4.14 -19.96
C LYS A 338 -1.40 -4.27 -18.82
N ASN A 339 -0.95 -5.49 -18.53
CA ASN A 339 -0.08 -5.77 -17.40
C ASN A 339 0.84 -6.96 -17.67
N GLU A 340 2.12 -6.76 -17.45
CA GLU A 340 3.18 -7.77 -17.61
C GLU A 340 3.95 -7.90 -16.29
N ILE A 341 4.14 -9.13 -15.80
CA ILE A 341 4.80 -9.40 -14.52
C ILE A 341 5.95 -10.38 -14.73
N PHE A 342 7.13 -10.01 -14.25
CA PHE A 342 8.30 -10.88 -14.16
C PHE A 342 8.54 -11.28 -12.72
N LYS A 343 8.73 -12.57 -12.46
CA LYS A 343 9.19 -13.04 -11.15
C LYS A 343 10.70 -13.16 -11.14
N ALA A 344 11.32 -12.80 -10.00
CA ALA A 344 12.75 -12.88 -9.81
C ALA A 344 13.23 -14.34 -9.86
N THR A 345 14.29 -14.61 -10.62
CA THR A 345 14.88 -15.95 -10.72
C THR A 345 16.01 -16.18 -9.71
N ASN A 346 16.87 -15.17 -9.45
CA ASN A 346 18.08 -15.36 -8.64
C ASN A 346 18.26 -14.32 -7.51
N GLY A 347 17.26 -14.21 -6.63
CA GLY A 347 17.44 -13.51 -5.34
C GLY A 347 17.25 -11.99 -5.37
N GLY A 348 16.29 -11.54 -6.19
CA GLY A 348 15.61 -10.26 -6.03
C GLY A 348 15.68 -9.33 -7.25
N THR A 349 14.79 -8.34 -7.27
CA THR A 349 14.60 -7.39 -8.39
C THR A 349 15.05 -5.96 -8.07
N ALA A 350 15.70 -5.76 -6.93
CA ALA A 350 16.13 -4.45 -6.47
C ALA A 350 17.15 -3.80 -7.42
N LEU A 351 16.99 -2.48 -7.63
CA LEU A 351 17.93 -1.63 -8.35
C LEU A 351 18.40 -0.51 -7.44
N ALA A 352 19.69 -0.26 -7.36
CA ALA A 352 20.28 0.72 -6.45
C ALA A 352 20.31 2.12 -7.06
N ALA A 353 19.40 2.99 -6.62
CA ALA A 353 19.34 4.38 -7.04
C ALA A 353 20.48 5.26 -6.48
N HIS A 354 21.19 4.85 -5.43
CA HIS A 354 22.22 5.67 -4.78
C HIS A 354 23.63 5.52 -5.38
N HIS A 355 23.86 4.56 -6.29
CA HIS A 355 25.18 4.28 -6.87
C HIS A 355 25.51 5.16 -8.08
N LYS A 356 25.56 6.49 -7.87
CA LYS A 356 25.68 7.52 -8.93
C LYS A 356 24.71 7.26 -10.10
N PRO A 357 23.42 7.43 -9.85
CA PRO A 357 22.40 7.18 -10.86
C PRO A 357 22.52 8.20 -12.00
N SER A 358 22.11 7.79 -13.19
CA SER A 358 21.87 8.65 -14.34
C SER A 358 20.45 8.39 -14.83
N ILE A 359 19.66 9.45 -14.97
CA ILE A 359 18.31 9.40 -15.52
C ILE A 359 18.26 10.34 -16.72
N VAL A 360 17.80 9.81 -17.85
CA VAL A 360 17.58 10.57 -19.09
C VAL A 360 16.20 10.25 -19.62
N ILE A 361 15.43 11.29 -19.93
CA ILE A 361 14.12 11.20 -20.57
C ILE A 361 14.25 11.82 -21.96
N GLY A 362 13.93 11.06 -23.01
CA GLY A 362 14.13 11.45 -24.41
C GLY A 362 15.57 11.26 -24.90
N GLY A 363 16.05 12.18 -25.75
CA GLY A 363 17.44 12.26 -26.21
C GLY A 363 17.84 11.32 -27.36
N ALA A 364 17.13 10.22 -27.58
CA ALA A 364 17.35 9.33 -28.73
C ALA A 364 16.07 9.23 -29.57
N ASP A 365 15.89 10.24 -30.42
CA ASP A 365 14.81 10.37 -31.41
C ASP A 365 13.37 10.41 -30.89
N TYR A 366 13.15 10.39 -29.57
CA TYR A 366 11.81 10.64 -29.02
C TYR A 366 11.35 12.06 -29.34
N VAL A 367 10.17 12.15 -29.95
CA VAL A 367 9.44 13.39 -30.15
C VAL A 367 8.07 13.20 -29.55
N GLY A 368 7.65 14.11 -28.69
CA GLY A 368 6.34 14.01 -28.09
C GLY A 368 6.20 14.78 -26.81
N CYS A 369 5.13 14.45 -26.13
CA CYS A 369 4.63 15.10 -24.95
C CYS A 369 4.82 14.21 -23.74
N LEU A 370 5.17 14.84 -22.63
CA LEU A 370 5.43 14.22 -21.35
C LEU A 370 4.54 14.89 -20.30
N GLN A 371 4.00 14.09 -19.39
CA GLN A 371 3.20 14.57 -18.26
C GLN A 371 3.35 13.58 -17.09
N GLN A 372 3.20 14.07 -15.85
CA GLN A 372 3.16 13.23 -14.64
C GLN A 372 4.33 12.23 -14.55
N ILE A 373 5.58 12.70 -14.66
CA ILE A 373 6.75 11.83 -14.52
C ILE A 373 7.13 11.73 -13.04
N TYR A 374 6.76 10.61 -12.41
CA TYR A 374 7.07 10.33 -11.01
C TYR A 374 8.15 9.24 -10.91
N PHE A 375 9.27 9.56 -10.26
CA PHE A 375 10.32 8.58 -9.95
C PHE A 375 10.41 8.40 -8.43
N ASN A 376 10.05 7.21 -7.93
CA ASN A 376 9.85 6.97 -6.51
C ASN A 376 8.96 8.03 -5.83
N GLY A 377 7.92 8.48 -6.53
CA GLY A 377 7.00 9.54 -6.08
C GLY A 377 7.54 10.98 -6.21
N PHE A 378 8.78 11.19 -6.63
CA PHE A 378 9.32 12.52 -6.92
C PHE A 378 8.85 13.00 -8.30
N ASP A 379 8.18 14.15 -8.36
CA ASP A 379 7.70 14.77 -9.61
C ASP A 379 8.85 15.47 -10.35
N ILE A 380 9.27 14.88 -11.48
CA ILE A 380 10.36 15.40 -12.30
C ILE A 380 9.93 16.65 -13.07
N ILE A 381 8.67 16.74 -13.52
CA ILE A 381 8.19 17.88 -14.32
C ILE A 381 8.05 19.11 -13.42
N ASP A 382 7.45 18.96 -12.24
CA ASP A 382 7.36 20.06 -11.27
C ASP A 382 8.76 20.56 -10.86
N SER A 383 9.69 19.63 -10.58
CA SER A 383 11.09 19.99 -10.30
C SER A 383 11.77 20.74 -11.44
N LEU A 384 11.44 20.42 -12.70
CA LEU A 384 12.02 21.09 -13.86
C LEU A 384 11.46 22.51 -14.02
N LEU A 385 10.13 22.66 -13.87
CA LEU A 385 9.43 23.92 -14.08
C LEU A 385 9.68 24.94 -12.96
N SER A 386 9.91 24.45 -11.74
CA SER A 386 10.33 25.27 -10.59
C SER A 386 11.80 25.73 -10.66
N LYS A 387 12.52 25.46 -11.77
CA LYS A 387 13.97 25.67 -11.95
C LYS A 387 14.79 24.98 -10.84
N GLY A 388 14.40 23.75 -10.51
CA GLY A 388 15.00 22.96 -9.45
C GLY A 388 16.45 22.54 -9.75
N LYS A 389 17.13 22.07 -8.71
CA LYS A 389 18.56 21.66 -8.75
C LYS A 389 18.77 20.20 -9.15
N TYR A 390 17.71 19.45 -9.44
CA TYR A 390 17.75 17.99 -9.58
C TYR A 390 17.73 17.52 -11.03
N PHE A 391 17.05 18.25 -11.91
CA PHE A 391 16.93 17.92 -13.34
C PHE A 391 17.11 19.18 -14.18
N GLU A 392 17.73 19.01 -15.34
CA GLU A 392 17.81 20.05 -16.37
C GLU A 392 17.24 19.55 -17.70
N ALA A 393 16.71 20.47 -18.49
CA ALA A 393 16.30 20.17 -19.86
C ALA A 393 17.31 20.76 -20.84
N LYS A 394 17.80 19.90 -21.74
CA LYS A 394 18.59 20.28 -22.91
C LYS A 394 17.65 20.37 -24.11
N GLY A 395 16.96 21.50 -24.21
CA GLY A 395 15.91 21.75 -25.20
C GLY A 395 14.50 21.51 -24.65
N GLY A 396 13.53 21.46 -25.57
CA GLY A 396 12.12 21.27 -25.26
C GLY A 396 11.44 22.55 -24.77
N LYS A 397 10.13 22.46 -24.54
CA LYS A 397 9.34 23.59 -24.05
C LYS A 397 8.37 23.16 -22.94
N PRO A 398 8.21 23.98 -21.89
CA PRO A 398 7.06 23.89 -21.01
C PRO A 398 5.77 24.01 -21.83
N LYS A 399 4.83 23.12 -21.56
CA LYS A 399 3.58 22.90 -22.28
C LYS A 399 3.72 22.17 -23.60
N CYS A 400 2.78 21.26 -23.79
CA CYS A 400 2.47 20.65 -25.06
C CYS A 400 1.45 21.47 -25.83
N GLU A 401 1.67 21.59 -27.14
CA GLU A 401 0.66 22.09 -28.07
C GLU A 401 -0.49 21.05 -28.13
N LYS A 402 -1.73 21.52 -28.14
CA LYS A 402 -2.91 20.65 -28.05
C LYS A 402 -3.05 19.75 -29.25
#